data_AF-A0AAP0G3K2-F1
#
_entry.id   AF-A0AAP0G3K2-F1
#
_cell.length_a   1.000
_cell.length_b   1.000
_cell.length_c   1.000
_cell.angle_alpha   90.00
_cell.angle_beta   90.00
_cell.angle_gamma   90.00
#
_symmetry.space_group_name_H-M   'P 1'
#
loop_
_entity.id
_entity.type
_entity.pdbx_description
1 polymer ?
#
loop_
_entity_poly.entity_id
_entity_poly.type
_entity_poly.pdbx_seq_one_letter_code
_entity_poly.pdbx_strand_id
1 'polypeptide(L)'
;MEGRGARRNLQARGNRRHPQPQPPRVRSFRFGCAAAVRRPPPPSRRPALAPTTVFTFPVESDDVIVAGTDGLFYNLYNNEIIAIVVHVVRAKLEPQVTTQKIAALTRQRAQDKNWQMPFSTAAQDAGYRYYGGKMDYITVVVSYVTASTS
;
A
#
# COMPACT_ATOMS: atom_id res chain seq x y z
N MET A 1 -23.35 70.86 -12.74
CA MET A 1 -23.91 69.69 -13.46
C MET A 1 -22.75 68.80 -13.87
N GLU A 2 -22.84 67.52 -13.51
CA GLU A 2 -22.19 66.33 -14.13
C GLU A 2 -20.67 66.33 -14.41
N GLY A 3 -19.90 65.27 -14.18
CA GLY A 3 -20.24 63.90 -13.83
C GLY A 3 -18.95 63.07 -13.61
N ARG A 4 -18.98 62.36 -12.49
CA ARG A 4 -18.35 61.07 -12.12
C ARG A 4 -17.48 60.37 -13.17
N GLY A 5 -16.31 59.89 -12.75
CA GLY A 5 -15.55 58.91 -13.54
C GLY A 5 -14.33 58.23 -12.92
N ALA A 6 -14.14 58.22 -11.59
CA ALA A 6 -13.08 57.42 -10.97
C ALA A 6 -13.43 55.92 -11.03
N ARG A 7 -13.04 55.24 -12.12
CA ARG A 7 -13.10 53.77 -12.21
C ARG A 7 -11.94 53.17 -11.43
N ARG A 8 -12.24 52.82 -10.19
CA ARG A 8 -11.45 51.94 -9.31
C ARG A 8 -11.32 50.58 -9.99
N ASN A 9 -10.08 50.11 -10.18
CA ASN A 9 -9.78 48.73 -10.55
C ASN A 9 -10.26 47.81 -9.43
N LEU A 10 -11.42 47.19 -9.65
CA LEU A 10 -12.05 46.25 -8.74
C LEU A 10 -11.40 44.88 -8.91
N GLN A 11 -10.60 44.50 -7.92
CA GLN A 11 -10.45 43.13 -7.41
C GLN A 11 -10.24 42.01 -8.45
N ALA A 12 -8.97 41.75 -8.78
CA ALA A 12 -8.52 40.39 -9.03
C ALA A 12 -8.56 39.61 -7.70
N ARG A 13 -9.74 39.14 -7.28
CA ARG A 13 -9.86 38.16 -6.20
C ARG A 13 -9.26 36.86 -6.70
N GLY A 14 -8.03 36.60 -6.25
CA GLY A 14 -7.32 35.36 -6.50
C GLY A 14 -8.21 34.16 -6.18
N ASN A 15 -8.43 33.33 -7.18
CA ASN A 15 -9.07 32.03 -7.05
C ASN A 15 -8.08 31.12 -6.29
N ARG A 16 -8.00 31.29 -4.96
CA ARG A 16 -7.28 30.35 -4.10
C ARG A 16 -8.09 29.06 -4.10
N ARG A 17 -7.84 28.20 -5.09
CA ARG A 17 -8.17 26.78 -4.99
C ARG A 17 -7.51 26.31 -3.70
N HIS A 18 -8.32 26.02 -2.68
CA HIS A 18 -7.81 25.27 -1.53
C HIS A 18 -7.14 24.03 -2.11
N PRO A 19 -5.85 23.76 -1.79
CA PRO A 19 -5.24 22.52 -2.21
C PRO A 19 -6.10 21.40 -1.63
N GLN A 20 -6.70 20.60 -2.51
CA GLN A 20 -7.30 19.33 -2.11
C GLN A 20 -6.21 18.56 -1.34
N PRO A 21 -6.50 18.02 -0.15
CA PRO A 21 -5.55 17.19 0.56
C PRO A 21 -5.12 16.07 -0.39
N GLN A 22 -3.84 16.05 -0.76
CA GLN A 22 -3.33 14.98 -1.59
C GLN A 22 -3.45 13.67 -0.78
N PRO A 23 -3.91 12.57 -1.39
CA PRO A 23 -3.95 11.29 -0.70
C PRO A 23 -2.53 10.94 -0.21
N PRO A 24 -2.40 10.30 0.97
CA PRO A 24 -1.10 9.90 1.48
C PRO A 24 -0.40 9.00 0.45
N ARG A 25 0.91 9.18 0.27
CA ARG A 25 1.68 8.29 -0.59
C ARG A 25 1.92 6.99 0.18
N VAL A 26 1.39 5.90 -0.35
CA VAL A 26 1.53 4.57 0.26
C VAL A 26 2.67 3.83 -0.42
N ARG A 27 3.62 3.34 0.38
CA ARG A 27 4.75 2.54 -0.09
C ARG A 27 4.68 1.15 0.56
N SER A 28 4.64 0.10 -0.27
CA SER A 28 4.51 -1.28 0.21
C SER A 28 5.80 -2.09 0.03
N PHE A 29 6.23 -2.77 1.09
CA PHE A 29 7.48 -3.55 1.12
C PHE A 29 7.22 -4.98 1.62
N ARG A 30 7.85 -5.94 0.96
CA ARG A 30 7.76 -7.35 1.34
C ARG A 30 9.01 -7.77 2.11
N PHE A 31 8.83 -8.38 3.28
CA PHE A 31 9.90 -9.02 4.04
C PHE A 31 10.36 -10.28 3.33
N GLY A 32 11.67 -10.38 3.07
CA GLY A 32 12.29 -11.59 2.55
C GLY A 32 11.93 -11.87 1.09
N CYS A 33 12.88 -11.55 0.21
CA CYS A 33 13.11 -12.18 -1.08
C CYS A 33 12.52 -11.53 -2.34
N ALA A 34 13.44 -11.25 -3.28
CA ALA A 34 13.20 -11.31 -4.72
C ALA A 34 13.04 -12.79 -5.12
N ALA A 35 11.83 -13.33 -5.04
CA ALA A 35 11.51 -14.63 -5.63
C ALA A 35 10.22 -14.51 -6.44
N ALA A 36 10.35 -13.87 -7.60
CA ALA A 36 9.41 -14.09 -8.68
C ALA A 36 9.46 -15.58 -9.06
N VAL A 37 8.30 -16.24 -8.94
CA VAL A 37 7.92 -17.55 -9.50
C VAL A 37 9.00 -18.17 -10.41
N ARG A 38 9.97 -18.88 -9.83
CA ARG A 38 10.87 -19.76 -10.57
C ARG A 38 10.63 -21.19 -10.11
N ARG A 39 10.61 -22.10 -11.07
CA ARG A 39 10.45 -23.55 -10.89
C ARG A 39 11.24 -24.03 -9.65
N PRO A 40 10.69 -24.93 -8.83
CA PRO A 40 11.43 -25.47 -7.70
C PRO A 40 12.74 -26.08 -8.18
N PRO A 41 13.88 -25.79 -7.52
CA PRO A 41 15.15 -26.40 -7.87
C PRO A 41 15.10 -27.93 -7.63
N PRO A 42 15.88 -28.72 -8.39
CA PRO A 42 15.98 -30.16 -8.15
C PRO A 42 16.46 -30.44 -6.71
N PRO A 43 16.06 -31.57 -6.11
CA PRO A 43 16.31 -31.90 -4.69
C PRO A 43 17.80 -32.03 -4.33
N SER A 44 18.70 -32.00 -5.31
CA SER A 44 20.15 -32.07 -5.14
C SER A 44 20.86 -30.73 -4.88
N ARG A 45 20.16 -29.58 -5.00
CA ARG A 45 20.74 -28.26 -4.69
C ARG A 45 20.15 -27.72 -3.38
N ARG A 46 20.97 -27.65 -2.32
CA ARG A 46 20.67 -26.80 -1.17
C ARG A 46 20.38 -25.38 -1.69
N PRO A 47 19.23 -24.76 -1.37
CA PRO A 47 19.00 -23.39 -1.76
C PRO A 47 20.06 -22.52 -1.09
N ALA A 48 20.92 -21.90 -1.88
CA ALA A 48 21.75 -20.80 -1.38
C ALA A 48 20.77 -19.73 -0.86
N LEU A 49 20.96 -19.29 0.39
CA LEU A 49 20.22 -18.15 0.93
C LEU A 49 20.37 -17.00 -0.07
N ALA A 50 19.27 -16.52 -0.63
CA ALA A 50 19.29 -15.39 -1.55
C ALA A 50 19.95 -14.21 -0.83
N PRO A 51 20.84 -13.44 -1.49
CA PRO A 51 21.49 -12.31 -0.85
C PRO A 51 20.46 -11.30 -0.35
N THR A 52 20.60 -10.86 0.90
CA THR A 52 19.77 -9.79 1.47
C THR A 52 19.93 -8.54 0.61
N THR A 53 18.83 -8.04 0.04
CA THR A 53 18.85 -6.83 -0.77
C THR A 53 18.50 -5.63 0.10
N VAL A 54 19.34 -4.59 0.03
CA VAL A 54 19.11 -3.31 0.73
C VAL A 54 18.56 -2.30 -0.28
N PHE A 55 17.48 -1.62 0.11
CA PHE A 55 16.89 -0.54 -0.68
C PHE A 55 16.80 0.72 0.19
N THR A 56 17.19 1.85 -0.39
CA THR A 56 17.03 3.18 0.21
C THR A 56 16.09 3.99 -0.67
N PHE A 57 15.13 4.67 -0.06
CA PHE A 57 14.20 5.55 -0.75
C PHE A 57 13.94 6.80 0.09
N PRO A 58 13.76 7.98 -0.54
CA PRO A 58 13.39 9.19 0.17
C PRO A 58 11.95 9.08 0.70
N VAL A 59 11.73 9.61 1.90
CA VAL A 59 10.43 9.73 2.56
C VAL A 59 10.12 11.19 2.84
N GLU A 60 8.83 11.54 2.89
CA GLU A 60 8.38 12.86 3.35
C GLU A 60 7.25 12.68 4.38
N SER A 61 6.92 13.74 5.11
CA SER A 61 5.76 13.73 6.01
C SER A 61 4.51 13.29 5.26
N ASP A 62 3.64 12.55 5.96
CA ASP A 62 2.40 11.97 5.46
C ASP A 62 2.58 10.76 4.52
N ASP A 63 3.81 10.29 4.29
CA ASP A 63 4.04 8.97 3.69
C ASP A 63 3.55 7.87 4.67
N VAL A 64 2.90 6.85 4.11
CA VAL A 64 2.52 5.63 4.83
C VAL A 64 3.32 4.47 4.29
N ILE A 65 4.12 3.85 5.16
CA ILE A 65 4.91 2.67 4.84
C ILE A 65 4.15 1.45 5.35
N VAL A 66 3.85 0.52 4.46
CA VAL A 66 3.27 -0.79 4.79
C VAL A 66 4.32 -1.84 4.47
N ALA A 67 4.78 -2.58 5.47
CA ALA A 67 5.67 -3.72 5.28
C ALA A 67 5.01 -5.01 5.77
N GLY A 68 5.32 -6.14 5.15
CA GLY A 68 4.74 -7.40 5.60
C GLY A 68 5.35 -8.63 4.95
N THR A 69 4.96 -9.80 5.44
CA THR A 69 5.41 -11.09 4.89
C THR A 69 4.70 -11.40 3.58
N ASP A 70 5.19 -12.44 2.91
CA ASP A 70 4.55 -13.07 1.77
C ASP A 70 3.03 -13.30 1.96
N GLY A 71 2.62 -13.74 3.15
CA GLY A 71 1.21 -13.98 3.48
C GLY A 71 0.30 -12.74 3.30
N LEU A 72 0.83 -11.52 3.47
CA LEU A 72 0.10 -10.29 3.13
C LEU A 72 -0.15 -10.19 1.61
N PHE A 73 0.94 -10.25 0.85
CA PHE A 73 0.92 -9.95 -0.59
C PHE A 73 0.42 -11.10 -1.46
N TYR A 74 0.30 -12.31 -0.92
CA TYR A 74 -0.37 -13.42 -1.58
C TYR A 74 -1.90 -13.27 -1.57
N ASN A 75 -2.44 -12.61 -0.55
CA ASN A 75 -3.87 -12.57 -0.28
C ASN A 75 -4.52 -11.21 -0.57
N LEU A 76 -3.76 -10.10 -0.60
CA LEU A 76 -4.26 -8.77 -0.94
C LEU A 76 -3.51 -8.15 -2.11
N TYR A 77 -4.26 -7.50 -3.00
CA TYR A 77 -3.69 -6.64 -4.03
C TYR A 77 -3.26 -5.28 -3.44
N ASN A 78 -2.27 -4.64 -4.07
CA ASN A 78 -1.75 -3.33 -3.60
C ASN A 78 -2.85 -2.25 -3.55
N ASN A 79 -3.81 -2.26 -4.47
CA ASN A 79 -4.93 -1.32 -4.47
C ASN A 79 -5.89 -1.54 -3.28
N GLU A 80 -6.08 -2.77 -2.81
CA GLU A 80 -6.86 -3.06 -1.58
C GLU A 80 -6.14 -2.49 -0.35
N ILE A 81 -4.81 -2.66 -0.28
CA ILE A 81 -3.99 -2.08 0.80
C ILE A 81 -4.10 -0.55 0.78
N ILE A 82 -3.91 0.07 -0.39
CA ILE A 82 -4.02 1.53 -0.57
C ILE A 82 -5.41 2.04 -0.16
N ALA A 83 -6.48 1.35 -0.56
CA ALA A 83 -7.84 1.75 -0.22
C ALA A 83 -8.07 1.77 1.31
N ILE A 84 -7.57 0.77 2.03
CA ILE A 84 -7.63 0.75 3.50
C ILE A 84 -6.86 1.94 4.08
N VAL A 85 -5.61 2.14 3.65
CA VAL A 85 -4.76 3.23 4.16
C VAL A 85 -5.43 4.59 3.94
N VAL A 86 -5.90 4.87 2.71
CA VAL A 86 -6.58 6.13 2.38
C VAL A 86 -7.80 6.34 3.26
N HIS A 87 -8.62 5.30 3.47
CA HIS A 87 -9.80 5.39 4.31
C HIS A 87 -9.44 5.71 5.78
N VAL A 88 -8.43 5.05 6.34
CA VAL A 88 -8.04 5.23 7.75
C VAL A 88 -7.36 6.57 7.97
N VAL A 89 -6.47 7.00 7.07
CA VAL A 89 -5.79 8.30 7.16
C VAL A 89 -6.78 9.45 7.02
N ARG A 90 -7.76 9.36 6.12
CA ARG A 90 -8.83 10.37 6.00
C ARG A 90 -9.69 10.47 7.26
N ALA A 91 -9.90 9.33 7.94
CA ALA A 91 -10.56 9.29 9.23
C ALA A 91 -9.66 9.73 10.41
N LYS A 92 -8.40 10.11 10.14
CA LYS A 92 -7.40 10.53 11.13
C LYS A 92 -7.22 9.53 12.27
N LEU A 93 -7.23 8.24 11.94
CA LEU A 93 -7.02 7.19 12.93
C LEU A 93 -5.57 6.73 12.96
N GLU A 94 -5.19 6.16 14.10
CA GLU A 94 -3.85 5.67 14.38
C GLU A 94 -3.39 4.54 13.43
N PRO A 95 -2.07 4.43 13.17
CA PRO A 95 -1.49 3.36 12.35
C PRO A 95 -1.91 1.96 12.79
N GLN A 96 -2.11 1.75 14.09
CA GLN A 96 -2.56 0.48 14.67
C GLN A 96 -3.89 0.01 14.06
N VAL A 97 -4.83 0.94 13.81
CA VAL A 97 -6.12 0.63 13.19
C VAL A 97 -5.92 0.18 11.74
N THR A 98 -5.02 0.84 11.00
CA THR A 98 -4.65 0.44 9.64
C THR A 98 -4.05 -0.97 9.63
N THR A 99 -3.08 -1.24 10.51
CA THR A 99 -2.46 -2.57 10.65
C THR A 99 -3.52 -3.64 10.93
N GLN A 100 -4.42 -3.39 11.88
CA GLN A 100 -5.49 -4.34 12.24
C GLN A 100 -6.44 -4.60 11.07
N LYS A 101 -6.86 -3.56 10.34
CA LYS A 101 -7.74 -3.71 9.18
C LYS A 101 -7.07 -4.50 8.06
N ILE A 102 -5.81 -4.20 7.74
CA ILE A 102 -5.05 -4.95 6.71
C ILE A 102 -4.90 -6.42 7.15
N ALA A 103 -4.47 -6.68 8.38
CA ALA A 103 -4.28 -8.04 8.88
C ALA A 103 -5.60 -8.84 8.89
N ALA A 104 -6.71 -8.22 9.33
CA ALA A 104 -8.02 -8.86 9.35
C ALA A 104 -8.51 -9.21 7.94
N LEU A 105 -8.41 -8.26 6.99
CA LEU A 105 -8.82 -8.51 5.61
C LEU A 105 -7.92 -9.58 4.96
N THR A 106 -6.60 -9.52 5.18
CA THR A 106 -5.66 -10.53 4.68
C THR A 106 -6.05 -11.93 5.15
N ARG A 107 -6.33 -12.07 6.45
CA ARG A 107 -6.76 -13.36 7.04
C ARG A 107 -8.09 -13.84 6.46
N GLN A 108 -9.05 -12.93 6.29
CA GLN A 108 -10.32 -13.25 5.66
C GLN A 108 -10.13 -13.77 4.23
N ARG A 109 -9.31 -13.10 3.41
CA ARG A 109 -9.00 -13.54 2.04
C ARG A 109 -8.25 -14.87 2.00
N ALA A 110 -7.30 -15.07 2.92
CA ALA A 110 -6.58 -16.32 3.06
C ALA A 110 -7.48 -17.53 3.39
N GLN A 111 -8.67 -17.29 3.96
CA GLN A 111 -9.67 -18.32 4.26
C GLN A 111 -10.69 -18.51 3.15
N ASP A 112 -10.84 -17.54 2.25
CA ASP A 112 -11.84 -17.57 1.19
C ASP A 112 -11.34 -18.44 0.02
N LYS A 113 -11.96 -19.61 -0.13
CA LYS A 113 -11.59 -20.58 -1.17
C LYS A 113 -12.10 -20.21 -2.57
N ASN A 114 -12.98 -19.23 -2.67
CA ASN A 114 -13.65 -18.86 -3.91
C ASN A 114 -13.16 -17.51 -4.45
N TRP A 115 -12.32 -16.79 -3.69
CA TRP A 115 -11.82 -15.49 -4.12
C TRP A 115 -10.59 -15.60 -5.01
N GLN A 116 -10.58 -14.83 -6.08
CA GLN A 116 -9.41 -14.66 -6.93
C GLN A 116 -8.47 -13.62 -6.30
N MET A 117 -7.22 -13.99 -6.07
CA MET A 117 -6.25 -13.17 -5.35
C MET A 117 -4.86 -13.31 -5.98
N PRO A 118 -3.88 -12.47 -5.63
CA PRO A 118 -2.58 -12.45 -6.29
C PRO A 118 -1.93 -13.82 -6.41
N PHE A 119 -1.98 -14.64 -5.35
CA PHE A 119 -1.41 -15.99 -5.39
C PHE A 119 -2.15 -16.94 -6.33
N SER A 120 -3.48 -17.01 -6.26
CA SER A 120 -4.26 -17.92 -7.13
C SER A 120 -4.16 -17.50 -8.60
N THR A 121 -4.15 -16.19 -8.89
CA THR A 121 -3.88 -15.66 -10.23
C THR A 121 -2.49 -16.08 -10.71
N ALA A 122 -1.44 -15.86 -9.92
CA ALA A 122 -0.08 -16.24 -10.32
C ALA A 122 0.09 -17.77 -10.52
N ALA A 123 -0.60 -18.59 -9.71
CA ALA A 123 -0.62 -20.03 -9.88
C ALA A 123 -1.31 -20.45 -11.19
N GLN A 124 -2.44 -19.81 -11.54
CA GLN A 124 -3.15 -20.04 -12.79
C GLN A 124 -2.33 -19.61 -14.01
N ASP A 125 -1.66 -18.46 -13.95
CA ASP A 125 -0.75 -17.97 -15.00
C ASP A 125 0.43 -18.93 -15.22
N ALA A 126 0.88 -19.61 -14.16
CA ALA A 126 1.90 -20.66 -14.23
C ALA A 126 1.36 -22.04 -14.68
N GLY A 127 0.06 -22.14 -15.00
CA GLY A 127 -0.59 -23.35 -15.52
C GLY A 127 -1.19 -24.28 -14.46
N TYR A 128 -1.25 -23.87 -13.20
CA TYR A 128 -1.84 -24.67 -12.13
C TYR A 128 -3.34 -24.40 -11.98
N ARG A 129 -4.16 -25.45 -11.84
CA ARG A 129 -5.57 -25.33 -11.47
C ARG A 129 -5.69 -25.12 -9.95
N TYR A 130 -5.47 -23.90 -9.50
CA TYR A 130 -5.56 -23.50 -8.09
C TYR A 130 -6.58 -22.37 -7.91
N TYR A 131 -7.36 -22.44 -6.82
CA TYR A 131 -8.38 -21.45 -6.47
C TYR A 131 -8.29 -21.09 -4.98
N GLY A 132 -8.60 -19.84 -4.66
CA GLY A 132 -8.76 -19.37 -3.29
C GLY A 132 -7.48 -18.93 -2.57
N GLY A 133 -7.70 -18.66 -1.28
CA GLY A 133 -6.76 -18.28 -0.24
C GLY A 133 -5.49 -19.12 -0.11
N LYS A 134 -4.36 -18.48 0.21
CA LYS A 134 -3.18 -19.17 0.74
C LYS A 134 -3.04 -18.82 2.22
N MET A 135 -3.38 -19.78 3.08
CA MET A 135 -3.19 -19.65 4.52
C MET A 135 -1.69 -19.76 4.84
N ASP A 136 -1.05 -18.62 5.03
CA ASP A 136 0.34 -18.47 5.44
C ASP A 136 0.44 -17.67 6.75
N TYR A 137 1.63 -17.62 7.35
CA TYR A 137 1.90 -16.68 8.43
C TYR A 137 1.79 -15.23 7.90
N ILE A 138 0.99 -14.42 8.58
CA ILE A 138 0.73 -13.04 8.20
C ILE A 138 1.39 -12.13 9.24
N THR A 139 2.34 -11.32 8.79
CA THR A 139 2.88 -10.21 9.58
C THR A 139 2.73 -8.93 8.79
N VAL A 140 2.25 -7.89 9.44
CA VAL A 140 2.04 -6.55 8.87
C VAL A 140 2.64 -5.53 9.84
N VAL A 141 3.42 -4.61 9.30
CA VAL A 141 3.95 -3.43 9.98
C VAL A 141 3.48 -2.21 9.20
N VAL A 142 2.90 -1.23 9.89
CA VAL A 142 2.52 0.05 9.31
C VAL A 142 3.24 1.15 10.06
N SER A 143 3.85 2.07 9.32
CA SER A 143 4.51 3.25 9.86
C SER A 143 3.99 4.49 9.14
N TYR A 144 3.65 5.52 9.90
CA TYR A 144 3.31 6.84 9.37
C TYR A 144 4.51 7.75 9.55
N VAL A 145 4.95 8.35 8.45
CA VAL A 145 6.07 9.31 8.47
C VAL A 145 5.52 10.66 8.90
N THR A 146 6.04 11.20 10.00
CA THR A 146 5.68 12.52 10.51
C THR A 146 6.88 13.46 10.38
N ALA A 147 6.62 14.75 10.19
CA ALA A 147 7.68 15.75 10.36
C ALA A 147 8.27 15.67 11.77
N SER A 148 9.59 15.85 11.89
CA SER A 148 10.23 15.96 13.20
C SER A 148 9.71 17.21 13.90
N THR A 149 8.97 17.03 14.99
CA THR A 149 8.73 18.10 15.97
C THR A 149 10.03 18.34 16.73
N SER A 150 10.71 19.45 16.44
CA SER A 150 11.76 20.01 17.31
C SER A 150 11.16 20.64 18.55
#